data_AF-A0A2G9T3G8-F1
#
_entry.id   AF-A0A2G9T3G8-F1
#
_cell.length_a   1.000
_cell.length_b   1.000
_cell.length_c   1.000
_cell.angle_alpha   90.00
_cell.angle_beta   90.00
_cell.angle_gamma   90.00
#
_symmetry.space_group_name_H-M   'P 1'
#
loop_
_entity.id
_entity.type
_entity.pdbx_description
1 polymer ?
#
loop_
_entity_poly.entity_id
_entity_poly.type
_entity_poly.pdbx_seq_one_letter_code
_entity_poly.pdbx_strand_id
1 'polypeptide(L)'
;MFRKPFSVKKNNNMRNSDVKKLLQRLPPEVAELVPKKALVAHAKFVSFNGVSLNVYLVDKDPMFFDFDAAGVLFPTVYCTKSAPIAFPMLLVHESVLAHLENGADLMLP
;
A
#
# COMPACT_ATOMS: atom_id res chain seq x y z
N MET A 1 -0.71 11.74 -0.38
CA MET A 1 0.61 11.05 -0.39
C MET A 1 1.27 11.01 -1.77
N PHE A 2 0.65 10.36 -2.77
CA PHE A 2 1.26 10.09 -4.08
C PHE A 2 0.82 11.05 -5.21
N ARG A 3 0.18 12.18 -4.89
CA ARG A 3 -0.31 13.15 -5.90
C ARG A 3 0.83 13.81 -6.69
N LYS A 4 1.96 14.07 -6.04
CA LYS A 4 3.15 14.64 -6.69
C LYS A 4 4.15 13.53 -7.03
N PRO A 5 5.00 13.72 -8.07
CA PRO A 5 6.03 12.76 -8.41
C PRO A 5 6.92 12.39 -7.21
N PHE A 6 7.32 11.14 -7.15
CA PHE A 6 8.22 10.58 -6.14
C PHE A 6 9.43 9.94 -6.81
N SER A 7 10.46 9.65 -6.03
CA SER A 7 11.67 8.98 -6.51
C SER A 7 11.86 7.63 -5.81
N VAL A 8 12.37 6.64 -6.54
CA VAL A 8 12.75 5.34 -5.99
C VAL A 8 14.22 5.41 -5.56
N LYS A 9 14.51 5.15 -4.29
CA LYS A 9 15.88 5.17 -3.75
C LYS A 9 16.51 3.79 -3.70
N LYS A 10 15.72 2.76 -3.40
CA LYS A 10 16.20 1.39 -3.28
C LYS A 10 15.09 0.42 -3.65
N ASN A 11 15.44 -0.74 -4.18
CA ASN A 11 14.52 -1.85 -4.40
C ASN A 11 15.29 -3.16 -4.23
N ASN A 12 14.94 -3.97 -3.23
CA ASN A 12 15.60 -5.25 -2.98
C ASN A 12 14.59 -6.35 -2.74
N ASN A 13 14.90 -7.55 -3.21
CA ASN A 13 14.16 -8.74 -2.85
C ASN A 13 14.31 -9.02 -1.35
N MET A 14 13.20 -9.38 -0.73
CA MET A 14 13.13 -9.71 0.69
C MET A 14 13.57 -11.16 0.92
N ARG A 15 14.20 -11.41 2.08
CA ARG A 15 14.45 -12.79 2.52
C ARG A 15 13.14 -13.42 2.96
N ASN A 16 13.03 -14.75 2.84
CA ASN A 16 11.82 -15.49 3.26
C ASN A 16 11.39 -15.20 4.70
N SER A 17 12.33 -14.98 5.62
CA SER A 17 12.01 -14.58 7.00
C SER A 17 11.30 -13.24 7.09
N ASP A 18 11.70 -12.28 6.27
CA ASP A 18 11.14 -10.93 6.26
C ASP A 18 9.77 -10.93 5.57
N VAL A 19 9.61 -11.75 4.53
CA VAL A 19 8.31 -12.00 3.90
C VAL A 19 7.33 -12.58 4.92
N LYS A 20 7.73 -13.59 5.69
CA LYS A 20 6.88 -14.16 6.75
C LYS A 20 6.45 -13.10 7.77
N LYS A 21 7.38 -12.24 8.22
CA LYS A 21 7.06 -11.13 9.14
C LYS A 21 6.11 -10.11 8.54
N LEU A 22 6.24 -9.80 7.24
CA LEU A 22 5.32 -8.92 6.54
C LEU A 22 3.91 -9.53 6.49
N LEU A 23 3.79 -10.79 6.07
CA LEU A 23 2.50 -11.47 5.96
C LEU A 23 1.79 -11.62 7.32
N GLN A 24 2.54 -11.78 8.42
CA GLN A 24 1.98 -11.81 9.78
C GLN A 24 1.34 -10.49 10.23
N ARG A 25 1.64 -9.37 9.56
CA ARG A 25 1.01 -8.07 9.84
C ARG A 25 -0.32 -7.89 9.11
N LEU A 26 -0.63 -8.77 8.16
CA LEU A 26 -1.82 -8.67 7.32
C LEU A 26 -2.96 -9.52 7.89
N PRO A 27 -4.23 -9.13 7.65
CA PRO A 27 -5.35 -10.05 7.82
C PRO A 27 -5.14 -11.34 7.00
N PRO A 28 -5.57 -12.51 7.49
CA PRO A 28 -5.36 -13.78 6.80
C PRO A 28 -5.82 -13.78 5.35
N GLU A 29 -7.03 -13.27 5.08
CA GLU A 29 -7.59 -13.19 3.73
C GLU A 29 -6.77 -12.30 2.77
N VAL A 30 -6.04 -11.31 3.29
CA VAL A 30 -5.15 -10.46 2.50
C VAL A 30 -3.78 -11.12 2.31
N ALA A 31 -3.28 -11.81 3.33
CA ALA A 31 -2.02 -12.54 3.26
C ALA A 31 -2.08 -13.68 2.22
N GLU A 32 -3.23 -14.33 2.09
CA GLU A 32 -3.47 -15.40 1.11
C GLU A 32 -3.42 -14.92 -0.35
N LEU A 33 -3.57 -13.61 -0.61
CA LEU A 33 -3.40 -13.02 -1.94
C LEU A 33 -1.94 -13.09 -2.42
N VAL A 34 -0.99 -13.28 -1.52
CA VAL A 34 0.44 -13.38 -1.87
C VAL A 34 0.78 -14.83 -2.20
N PRO A 35 1.09 -15.16 -3.48
CA PRO A 35 1.43 -16.52 -3.85
C PRO A 35 2.65 -17.04 -3.08
N LYS A 36 2.64 -18.31 -2.67
CA LYS A 36 3.74 -18.92 -1.88
C LYS A 36 5.12 -18.87 -2.56
N LYS A 37 5.15 -18.77 -3.89
CA LYS A 37 6.38 -18.69 -4.70
C LYS A 37 6.65 -17.28 -5.24
N ALA A 38 5.84 -16.29 -4.87
CA ALA A 38 6.00 -14.94 -5.36
C ALA A 38 7.32 -14.33 -4.88
N LEU A 39 7.91 -13.52 -5.75
CA LEU A 39 9.05 -12.70 -5.40
C LEU A 39 8.55 -11.44 -4.70
N VAL A 40 8.79 -11.35 -3.39
CA VAL A 40 8.44 -10.16 -2.61
C VAL A 40 9.65 -9.24 -2.51
N ALA A 41 9.46 -7.98 -2.87
CA ALA A 41 10.49 -6.95 -2.80
C ALA A 41 10.07 -5.80 -1.89
N HIS A 42 11.06 -5.21 -1.23
CA HIS A 42 10.91 -3.98 -0.45
C HIS A 42 11.64 -2.85 -1.17
N ALA A 43 10.89 -1.84 -1.57
CA ALA A 43 11.39 -0.63 -2.17
C ALA A 43 11.25 0.55 -1.22
N LYS A 44 12.26 1.42 -1.21
CA LYS A 44 12.24 2.67 -0.47
C LYS A 44 12.03 3.81 -1.43
N PHE A 45 10.92 4.51 -1.30
CA PHE A 45 10.62 5.71 -2.08
C PHE A 45 10.86 6.96 -1.23
N VAL A 46 11.02 8.09 -1.91
CA VAL A 46 11.04 9.42 -1.30
C VAL A 46 10.04 10.28 -2.05
N SER A 47 9.05 10.79 -1.33
CA SER A 47 8.03 11.69 -1.86
C SER A 47 8.61 13.04 -2.27
N PHE A 48 7.80 13.84 -2.97
CA PHE A 48 8.13 15.22 -3.32
C PHE A 48 8.55 16.08 -2.12
N ASN A 49 7.93 15.88 -0.94
CA ASN A 49 8.25 16.62 0.28
C ASN A 49 9.33 15.95 1.15
N GLY A 50 10.08 14.98 0.62
CA GLY A 50 11.21 14.35 1.30
C GLY A 50 10.85 13.24 2.30
N VAL A 51 9.58 12.86 2.40
CA VAL A 51 9.12 11.78 3.27
C VAL A 51 9.55 10.44 2.69
N SER A 52 10.20 9.61 3.52
CA SER A 52 10.56 8.24 3.15
C SER A 52 9.35 7.33 3.25
N LEU A 53 9.13 6.52 2.22
CA LEU A 53 8.07 5.52 2.16
C LEU A 53 8.68 4.14 1.96
N ASN A 54 8.11 3.15 2.63
CA ASN A 54 8.37 1.74 2.36
C ASN A 54 7.25 1.23 1.45
N VAL A 55 7.60 0.60 0.35
CA VAL A 55 6.65 0.01 -0.60
C VAL A 55 6.99 -1.46 -0.77
N TYR A 56 5.99 -2.32 -0.65
CA TYR A 56 6.13 -3.76 -0.76
C TYR A 56 5.51 -4.21 -2.08
N LEU A 57 6.33 -4.86 -2.90
CA LEU A 57 5.94 -5.36 -4.20
C LEU A 57 5.85 -6.88 -4.16
N VAL A 58 4.83 -7.45 -4.80
CA VAL A 58 4.67 -8.89 -5.00
C VAL A 58 4.71 -9.14 -6.50
N ASP A 59 5.71 -9.89 -6.97
CA ASP A 59 5.94 -10.12 -8.40
C ASP A 59 5.99 -8.83 -9.25
N LYS A 60 6.55 -7.77 -8.65
CA LYS A 60 6.68 -6.39 -9.17
C LYS A 60 5.39 -5.54 -9.13
N ASP A 61 4.27 -6.09 -8.69
CA ASP A 61 3.06 -5.31 -8.46
C ASP A 61 3.11 -4.64 -7.07
N PRO A 62 2.85 -3.33 -6.95
CA PRO A 62 2.83 -2.66 -5.66
C PRO A 62 1.56 -3.03 -4.88
N MET A 63 1.73 -3.71 -3.75
CA MET A 63 0.62 -4.24 -2.96
C MET A 63 0.38 -3.46 -1.69
N PHE A 64 1.45 -3.05 -1.00
CA PHE A 64 1.35 -2.39 0.30
C PHE A 64 2.39 -1.28 0.46
N PHE A 65 2.13 -0.34 1.36
CA PHE A 65 3.10 0.68 1.74
C PHE A 65 2.92 1.12 3.19
N ASP A 66 3.99 1.66 3.77
CA ASP A 66 3.96 2.40 5.03
C ASP A 66 4.88 3.63 4.93
N PHE A 67 4.65 4.62 5.78
CA PHE A 67 5.28 5.95 5.65
C PHE A 67 5.62 6.63 6.97
N ASP A 68 5.26 6.02 8.09
CA ASP A 68 5.43 6.57 9.42
C ASP A 68 6.22 5.62 10.33
N ALA A 69 6.59 6.12 11.50
CA ALA A 69 7.28 5.31 12.52
C ALA A 69 6.34 4.29 13.18
N ALA A 70 5.02 4.49 13.09
CA ALA A 70 4.04 3.53 13.62
C ALA A 70 4.02 2.24 12.77
N GLY A 71 4.46 2.31 11.52
CA GLY A 71 4.53 1.16 10.63
C GLY A 71 3.14 0.60 10.34
N VAL A 72 2.13 1.47 10.25
CA VAL A 72 0.80 1.03 9.80
C VAL A 72 0.88 0.72 8.31
N LEU A 73 0.47 -0.50 7.95
CA LEU A 73 0.55 -0.97 6.57
C LEU A 73 -0.75 -0.63 5.84
N PHE A 74 -0.63 0.10 4.74
CA PHE A 74 -1.76 0.48 3.88
C PHE A 74 -1.75 -0.36 2.60
N PRO A 75 -2.90 -0.88 2.14
CA PRO A 75 -3.00 -1.50 0.84
C PRO A 75 -2.97 -0.43 -0.26
N THR A 76 -2.44 -0.77 -1.44
CA THR A 76 -2.67 0.02 -2.64
C THR A 76 -4.11 -0.16 -3.14
N VAL A 77 -4.62 0.80 -3.91
CA VAL A 77 -5.92 0.66 -4.59
C VAL A 77 -5.93 -0.57 -5.53
N TYR A 78 -4.77 -0.99 -6.03
CA TYR A 78 -4.64 -2.23 -6.81
C TYR A 78 -4.90 -3.46 -5.93
N CYS A 79 -4.29 -3.52 -4.74
CA CYS A 79 -4.51 -4.62 -3.79
C CYS A 79 -5.97 -4.71 -3.33
N THR A 80 -6.62 -3.58 -3.02
CA THR A 80 -8.02 -3.59 -2.56
C THR A 80 -9.00 -4.09 -3.62
N LYS A 81 -8.71 -3.89 -4.91
CA LYS A 81 -9.53 -4.45 -6.01
C LYS A 81 -9.50 -5.98 -6.07
N SER A 82 -8.38 -6.59 -5.66
CA SER A 82 -8.23 -8.05 -5.65
C SER A 82 -8.92 -8.72 -4.45
N ALA A 83 -9.19 -7.97 -3.37
CA ALA A 83 -9.92 -8.44 -2.20
C ALA A 83 -10.87 -7.35 -1.65
N PRO A 84 -11.95 -7.02 -2.37
CA PRO A 84 -12.81 -5.88 -2.06
C PRO A 84 -13.55 -6.03 -0.72
N ILE A 85 -13.72 -7.25 -0.22
CA ILE A 85 -14.39 -7.53 1.05
C ILE A 85 -13.45 -7.57 2.26
N ALA A 86 -12.12 -7.51 2.05
CA ALA A 86 -11.14 -7.58 3.12
C ALA A 86 -10.91 -6.23 3.83
N PHE A 87 -11.47 -5.15 3.29
CA PHE A 87 -11.27 -3.80 3.80
C PHE A 87 -12.61 -3.13 4.08
N PRO A 88 -12.75 -2.39 5.19
CA PRO A 88 -13.91 -1.53 5.40
C PRO A 88 -14.06 -0.53 4.25
N MET A 89 -15.30 -0.32 3.82
CA MET A 89 -15.63 0.62 2.75
C MET A 89 -16.50 1.75 3.27
N LEU A 90 -16.21 2.97 2.81
CA LEU A 90 -17.05 4.15 3.03
C LEU A 90 -17.74 4.50 1.72
N LEU A 91 -19.06 4.63 1.78
CA LEU A 91 -19.86 5.15 0.67
C LEU A 91 -19.89 6.67 0.74
N VAL A 92 -19.61 7.32 -0.39
CA VAL A 92 -19.58 8.78 -0.52
C VAL A 92 -20.51 9.24 -1.62
N HIS A 93 -20.99 10.48 -1.53
CA HIS A 93 -21.72 11.10 -2.64
C HIS A 93 -20.81 11.30 -3.86
N GLU A 94 -21.37 11.18 -5.05
CA GLU A 94 -20.63 11.33 -6.31
C GLU A 94 -19.90 12.68 -6.42
N SER A 95 -20.51 13.76 -5.93
CA SER A 95 -19.88 15.09 -5.88
C SER A 95 -18.58 15.12 -5.07
N VAL A 96 -18.44 14.26 -4.07
CA VAL A 96 -17.25 14.15 -3.22
C VAL A 96 -16.14 13.36 -3.93
N LEU A 97 -16.49 12.41 -4.81
CA LEU A 97 -15.51 11.57 -5.50
C LEU A 97 -14.47 12.38 -6.27
N ALA A 98 -14.90 13.40 -7.03
CA ALA A 98 -14.00 14.27 -7.78
C ALA A 98 -12.98 15.00 -6.90
N HIS A 99 -13.32 15.27 -5.63
CA HIS A 99 -12.43 15.92 -4.67
C HIS A 99 -11.41 14.90 -4.13
N LEU A 100 -11.85 13.69 -3.81
CA LEU A 100 -11.00 12.60 -3.31
C LEU A 100 -9.97 12.14 -4.35
N GLU A 101 -10.37 12.04 -5.63
CA GLU A 101 -9.44 11.71 -6.73
C GLU A 101 -8.31 12.73 -6.88
N ASN A 102 -8.59 14.00 -6.54
CA ASN A 102 -7.60 15.07 -6.49
C ASN A 102 -6.78 15.08 -5.18
N GLY A 103 -6.98 14.08 -4.32
CA GLY A 103 -6.25 13.88 -3.07
C GLY A 103 -6.67 14.83 -1.94
N ALA A 104 -7.91 15.34 -1.98
CA ALA A 104 -8.51 16.02 -0.83
C ALA A 104 -8.87 15.01 0.27
N ASP A 105 -8.92 15.48 1.51
CA ASP A 105 -9.37 14.67 2.64
C ASP A 105 -10.89 14.46 2.60
N LEU A 106 -11.35 13.32 3.11
CA LEU A 106 -12.79 13.06 3.28
C LEU A 106 -13.28 13.76 4.56
N MET A 107 -14.21 14.70 4.40
CA MET A 107 -14.81 15.44 5.51
C MET A 107 -16.19 14.89 5.86
N LEU A 108 -16.56 14.97 7.14
CA LEU A 108 -17.96 14.79 7.56
C LEU A 108 -18.78 16.02 7.14
N PRO A 109 -20.05 15.83 6.72
CA PRO A 109 -20.95 16.92 6.35
C PRO A 109 -21.36 17.80 7.54
#